data_AF-A0A366H7Z5-F1
#
_entry.id   AF-A0A366H7Z5-F1
#
_cell.length_a   1.000
_cell.length_b   1.000
_cell.length_c   1.000
_cell.angle_alpha   90.00
_cell.angle_beta   90.00
_cell.angle_gamma   90.00
#
_symmetry.space_group_name_H-M   'P 1'
#
loop_
_entity.id
_entity.type
_entity.pdbx_description
1 polymer ?
#
loop_
_entity_poly.entity_id
_entity_poly.type
_entity_poly.pdbx_seq_one_letter_code
_entity_poly.pdbx_strand_id
1 'polypeptide(L)'
;MIAKYDIEYTVFPEHNHKVSSHRTDDPVAAEEFLMSLLLCGARIHGIKHEGMELERTQQDRMLRTAAERLSTRLLSRSLHIDPIATKHRFGFAA
;
A
#
# COMPACT_ATOMS: atom_id res chain seq x y z
N MET A 1 11.17 -20.87 -3.56
CA MET A 1 10.23 -19.96 -4.26
C MET A 1 10.83 -18.57 -4.17
N ILE A 2 10.96 -17.88 -5.29
CA ILE A 2 11.46 -16.50 -5.35
C ILE A 2 10.27 -15.61 -5.01
N ALA A 3 10.42 -14.78 -3.97
CA ALA A 3 9.37 -13.83 -3.59
C ALA A 3 9.03 -12.92 -4.78
N LYS A 4 7.77 -12.93 -5.22
CA LYS A 4 7.31 -12.15 -6.37
C LYS A 4 7.33 -10.66 -6.15
N TYR A 5 7.21 -10.16 -4.93
CA TYR A 5 7.23 -8.74 -4.62
C TYR A 5 8.26 -8.44 -3.54
N ASP A 6 9.03 -7.37 -3.72
CA ASP A 6 9.96 -6.81 -2.74
C ASP A 6 9.70 -5.30 -2.62
N ILE A 7 9.24 -4.86 -1.44
CA ILE A 7 8.89 -3.46 -1.15
C ILE A 7 9.96 -2.88 -0.24
N GLU A 8 10.67 -1.85 -0.70
CA GLU A 8 11.72 -1.16 0.05
C GLU A 8 11.14 0.08 0.73
N TYR A 9 11.30 0.19 2.05
CA TYR A 9 10.71 1.26 2.85
C TYR A 9 11.55 1.64 4.07
N THR A 10 11.22 2.78 4.66
CA THR A 10 11.76 3.25 5.93
C THR A 10 10.61 3.77 6.80
N VAL A 11 10.47 3.23 8.02
CA VAL A 11 9.44 3.66 8.99
C VAL A 11 10.02 4.76 9.86
N PHE A 12 9.28 5.85 10.07
CA PHE A 12 9.59 6.87 11.07
C PHE A 12 8.88 6.52 12.40
N PRO A 13 9.46 6.74 13.59
CA PRO A 13 10.37 7.84 13.91
C PRO A 13 11.65 7.47 14.73
N GLU A 14 12.56 8.45 14.78
CA GLU A 14 13.63 8.71 15.76
C GLU A 14 15.09 8.29 15.52
N HIS A 15 15.51 7.05 15.22
CA HIS A 15 16.98 6.77 15.20
C HIS A 15 17.49 5.75 14.18
N ASN A 16 16.65 5.26 13.26
CA ASN A 16 17.07 4.18 12.38
C ASN A 16 16.76 4.49 10.91
N HIS A 17 17.78 4.93 10.17
CA HIS A 17 17.75 5.08 8.71
C HIS A 17 17.78 3.73 7.98
N LYS A 18 17.44 2.63 8.66
CA LYS A 18 17.52 1.29 8.09
C LYS A 18 16.44 1.12 7.04
N VAL A 19 16.88 0.95 5.79
CA VAL A 19 16.02 0.50 4.70
C VAL A 19 15.64 -0.95 5.00
N SER A 20 14.34 -1.18 5.15
CA SER A 20 13.76 -2.50 5.32
C SER A 20 13.12 -2.93 4.01
N SER A 21 13.22 -4.22 3.70
CA SER A 21 12.57 -4.84 2.55
C SER A 21 11.49 -5.82 3.03
N HIS A 22 10.27 -5.68 2.54
CA HIS A 22 9.21 -6.67 2.76
C HIS A 22 9.03 -7.52 1.50
N ARG A 23 9.09 -8.85 1.67
CA ARG A 23 8.99 -9.81 0.58
C ARG A 23 7.70 -10.62 0.69
N THR A 24 6.94 -10.68 -0.40
CA THR A 24 5.70 -11.46 -0.47
C THR A 24 5.47 -12.02 -1.87
N ASP A 25 4.84 -13.19 -1.94
CA ASP A 25 4.41 -13.82 -3.20
C ASP A 25 2.96 -13.49 -3.56
N ASP A 26 2.20 -12.95 -2.60
CA ASP A 26 0.78 -12.67 -2.72
C ASP A 26 0.56 -11.17 -3.07
N PRO A 27 -0.09 -10.87 -4.22
CA PRO A 27 -0.36 -9.48 -4.62
C PRO A 27 -1.31 -8.76 -3.65
N VAL A 28 -2.25 -9.47 -3.01
CA VAL A 28 -3.17 -8.91 -2.00
C VAL A 28 -2.39 -8.54 -0.74
N ALA A 29 -1.50 -9.41 -0.29
CA ALA A 29 -0.65 -9.12 0.87
C ALA A 29 0.29 -7.93 0.60
N ALA A 30 0.80 -7.79 -0.63
CA ALA A 30 1.60 -6.63 -1.03
C ALA A 30 0.78 -5.33 -0.91
N GLU A 31 -0.47 -5.33 -1.39
CA GLU A 31 -1.37 -4.18 -1.28
C GLU A 31 -1.71 -3.85 0.19
N GLU A 32 -2.03 -4.84 1.03
CA GLU A 32 -2.28 -4.61 2.46
C GLU A 32 -1.05 -4.07 3.19
N PHE A 33 0.15 -4.50 2.79
CA PHE A 33 1.39 -3.97 3.32
C PHE A 33 1.60 -2.51 2.91
N LEU A 34 1.39 -2.17 1.64
CA LEU A 34 1.42 -0.78 1.16
C LEU A 34 0.41 0.10 1.90
N MET A 35 -0.81 -0.40 2.15
CA MET A 35 -1.80 0.31 2.98
C MET A 35 -1.27 0.60 4.39
N SER A 36 -0.57 -0.35 5.00
CA SER A 36 0.03 -0.19 6.33
C SER A 36 1.16 0.85 6.33
N LEU A 37 1.99 0.85 5.29
CA LEU A 37 3.05 1.85 5.10
C LEU A 37 2.48 3.27 4.92
N LEU A 38 1.41 3.40 4.14
CA LEU A 38 0.69 4.67 3.96
C LEU A 38 0.08 5.15 5.28
N LEU A 39 -0.50 4.23 6.05
CA LEU A 39 -1.12 4.55 7.34
C LEU A 39 -0.10 5.01 8.39
N CYS A 40 1.10 4.41 8.42
CA CYS A 40 2.16 4.79 9.37
C CYS A 40 3.05 5.94 8.88
N GLY A 41 2.81 6.47 7.67
CA GLY A 41 3.62 7.55 7.09
C GLY A 41 5.05 7.14 6.75
N ALA A 42 5.28 5.85 6.46
CA ALA A 42 6.59 5.36 6.05
C ALA A 42 6.99 5.93 4.67
N ARG A 43 8.29 6.09 4.47
CA ARG A 43 8.85 6.44 3.16
C ARG A 43 9.03 5.17 2.34
N ILE A 44 8.33 5.09 1.21
CA ILE A 44 8.45 4.01 0.22
C ILE A 44 9.52 4.43 -0.79
N HIS A 45 10.52 3.58 -1.01
CA HIS A 45 11.62 3.84 -1.95
C HIS A 45 11.39 3.20 -3.31
N GLY A 46 10.87 1.97 -3.32
CA GLY A 46 10.62 1.23 -4.56
C GLY A 46 9.87 -0.07 -4.32
N ILE A 47 9.26 -0.57 -5.40
CA ILE A 47 8.59 -1.87 -5.43
C ILE A 47 9.21 -2.66 -6.59
N LYS A 48 9.70 -3.86 -6.31
CA LYS A 48 10.24 -4.79 -7.30
C LYS A 48 9.27 -5.95 -7.48
N HIS A 49 9.08 -6.41 -8.70
CA HIS A 49 8.34 -7.61 -9.06
C HIS A 49 9.28 -8.62 -9.72
N GLU A 50 9.37 -9.83 -9.18
CA GLU A 50 10.23 -10.93 -9.66
C GLU A 50 11.72 -10.51 -9.83
N GLY A 51 12.19 -9.61 -8.96
CA GLY A 51 13.55 -9.08 -9.00
C GLY A 51 13.77 -7.93 -10.00
N MET A 52 12.75 -7.54 -10.76
CA MET A 52 12.78 -6.36 -11.64
C MET A 52 12.10 -5.18 -10.94
N GLU A 53 12.66 -3.96 -11.08
CA GLU A 53 11.95 -2.77 -10.64
C GLU A 53 10.65 -2.62 -11.45
N LEU A 54 9.52 -2.47 -10.76
CA LEU A 54 8.26 -2.17 -11.42
C LEU A 54 8.37 -0.82 -12.14
N GLU A 55 7.75 -0.73 -13.30
CA GLU A 55 7.64 0.57 -13.96
C GLU A 55 6.86 1.56 -13.09
N ARG A 56 7.22 2.83 -13.15
CA ARG A 56 6.56 3.90 -12.37
C ARG A 56 5.04 3.87 -12.52
N THR A 57 4.52 3.68 -13.72
CA THR A 57 3.08 3.59 -13.99
C THR A 57 2.41 2.45 -13.22
N GLN A 58 3.09 1.30 -13.10
CA GLN A 58 2.58 0.14 -12.37
C GLN A 58 2.67 0.36 -10.85
N GLN A 59 3.78 0.94 -10.38
CA GLN A 59 3.93 1.34 -8.98
C GLN A 59 2.85 2.34 -8.56
N ASP A 60 2.63 3.39 -9.35
CA ASP A 60 1.62 4.42 -9.10
C ASP A 60 0.21 3.81 -9.06
N ARG A 61 -0.07 2.84 -9.93
CA ARG A 61 -1.35 2.11 -9.92
C ARG A 61 -1.53 1.31 -8.62
N MET A 62 -0.51 0.59 -8.16
CA MET A 62 -0.57 -0.16 -6.90
C MET A 62 -0.77 0.78 -5.70
N LEU A 63 -0.02 1.87 -5.65
CA LEU A 63 -0.14 2.89 -4.60
C LEU A 63 -1.52 3.55 -4.59
N ARG A 64 -2.06 3.87 -5.77
CA ARG A 64 -3.41 4.40 -5.91
C ARG A 64 -4.46 3.44 -5.37
N THR A 65 -4.41 2.16 -5.76
CA THR A 65 -5.34 1.14 -5.26
C THR A 65 -5.25 1.00 -3.73
N ALA A 66 -4.03 0.97 -3.18
CA ALA A 66 -3.81 0.91 -1.74
C ALA A 66 -4.38 2.16 -1.02
N ALA A 67 -4.15 3.35 -1.56
CA ALA A 67 -4.67 4.61 -1.00
C ALA A 67 -6.20 4.69 -1.04
N GLU A 68 -6.81 4.28 -2.16
CA GLU A 68 -8.27 4.24 -2.33
C GLU A 68 -8.90 3.26 -1.32
N ARG A 69 -8.36 2.04 -1.19
CA ARG A 69 -8.83 1.07 -0.20
C ARG A 69 -8.64 1.54 1.23
N LEU A 70 -7.50 2.15 1.55
CA LEU A 70 -7.23 2.72 2.87
C LEU A 70 -8.26 3.80 3.21
N SER A 71 -8.50 4.73 2.28
CA SER A 71 -9.48 5.80 2.44
C SER A 71 -10.89 5.25 2.63
N THR A 72 -11.30 4.28 1.79
CA THR A 72 -12.59 3.60 1.92
C THR A 72 -12.75 2.95 3.29
N ARG A 73 -11.72 2.22 3.76
CA ARG A 73 -11.73 1.55 5.08
C ARG A 73 -11.84 2.55 6.23
N LEU A 74 -11.07 3.64 6.18
CA LEU A 74 -11.10 4.68 7.21
C LEU A 74 -12.45 5.39 7.25
N LEU A 75 -12.98 5.83 6.10
CA LEU A 75 -14.26 6.54 6.04
C LEU A 75 -15.44 5.65 6.44
N SER A 76 -15.48 4.40 5.96
CA SER A 76 -16.53 3.45 6.32
C SER A 76 -16.57 3.21 7.83
N ARG A 77 -15.39 3.06 8.45
CA ARG A 77 -15.25 2.91 9.89
C ARG A 77 -15.64 4.18 10.65
N SER A 78 -15.17 5.36 10.21
CA SER A 78 -15.40 6.63 10.89
C SER A 78 -16.84 7.12 10.79
N LEU A 79 -17.54 6.82 9.69
CA LEU A 79 -18.92 7.24 9.44
C LEU A 79 -19.95 6.15 9.72
N HIS A 80 -19.50 4.94 10.06
CA HIS A 80 -20.35 3.76 10.29
C HIS A 80 -21.29 3.48 9.09
N ILE A 81 -20.73 3.51 7.89
CA ILE A 81 -21.44 3.25 6.63
C ILE A 81 -20.73 2.14 5.85
N ASP A 82 -21.49 1.46 4.98
CA ASP A 82 -20.94 0.42 4.12
C ASP A 82 -19.86 0.95 3.16
N PRO A 83 -18.84 0.13 2.82
CA PRO A 83 -17.82 0.46 1.84
C PRO A 83 -18.41 0.89 0.48
N ILE A 84 -19.53 0.28 0.08
CA ILE A 84 -20.24 0.62 -1.16
C ILE A 84 -20.83 2.04 -1.07
N ALA A 85 -21.40 2.40 0.08
CA ALA A 85 -21.94 3.73 0.31
C ALA A 85 -20.82 4.78 0.35
N THR A 86 -19.67 4.46 0.97
CA THR A 86 -18.46 5.30 0.94
C THR A 86 -17.98 5.54 -0.48
N LYS A 87 -17.88 4.49 -1.30
CA LYS A 87 -17.53 4.58 -2.72
C LYS A 87 -18.50 5.47 -3.49
N HIS A 88 -19.80 5.27 -3.33
CA HIS A 88 -20.81 6.07 -4.03
C HIS A 88 -20.77 7.55 -3.61
N ARG A 89 -20.51 7.82 -2.33
CA ARG A 89 -20.54 9.17 -1.75
C ARG A 89 -19.27 9.97 -1.99
N PHE A 90 -18.11 9.31 -2.04
CA PHE A 90 -16.81 9.97 -2.11
C PHE A 90 -15.99 9.64 -3.37
N GLY A 91 -16.45 8.71 -4.21
CA GLY A 91 -15.83 8.39 -5.51
C GLY A 91 -14.59 7.51 -5.46
N PHE A 92 -14.29 6.83 -4.35
CA PHE A 92 -13.14 5.91 -4.23
C PHE A 92 -13.39 4.56 -4.92
N ALA A 93 -12.36 3.90 -5.43
CA ALA A 93 -12.50 2.54 -5.96
C ALA A 93 -12.87 1.54 -4.83
N ALA A 94 -13.55 0.46 -5.22
CA ALA A 94 -13.90 -0.65 -4.32
C ALA A 94 -12.75 -1.66 -4.31
#